data_AF-A0A3D0NA43-F1
#
_entry.id   AF-A0A3D0NA43-F1
#
_cell.length_a   1.000
_cell.length_b   1.000
_cell.length_c   1.000
_cell.angle_alpha   90.00
_cell.angle_beta   90.00
_cell.angle_gamma   90.00
#
_symmetry.space_group_name_H-M   'P 1'
#
loop_
_entity.id
_entity.type
_entity.pdbx_description
1 polymer ?
#
loop_
_entity_poly.entity_id
_entity_poly.type
_entity_poly.pdbx_seq_one_letter_code
_entity_poly.pdbx_strand_id
1 'polypeptide(L)'
;MQRFVTSSIFCILLLVFSGCQTNVEQSNPGVGDTDTKVAVISLTSDPLTDPQSVNMGLIFAGFCLDEGYEVAIFFNVKGVTLPITSFDATYKYQEHAPMIQQLQTLKSRGAEL
;
A
#
# COMPACT_ATOMS: atom_id res chain seq x y z
N MET A 1 37.69 49.25 -24.34
CA MET A 1 36.54 49.12 -23.42
C MET A 1 36.16 47.64 -23.25
N GLN A 2 37.07 46.80 -22.73
CA GLN A 2 36.86 45.33 -22.68
C GLN A 2 37.17 44.72 -21.31
N ARG A 3 37.56 45.54 -20.33
CA ARG A 3 37.93 45.10 -18.96
C ARG A 3 36.86 45.34 -17.90
N PHE A 4 35.82 46.13 -18.20
CA PHE A 4 34.75 46.45 -17.24
C PHE A 4 33.56 45.47 -17.28
N VAL A 5 33.39 44.74 -18.38
CA VAL A 5 32.25 43.81 -18.54
C VAL A 5 32.54 42.45 -17.88
N THR A 6 33.80 42.03 -17.82
CA THR A 6 34.18 40.74 -17.22
C THR A 6 34.14 40.72 -15.69
N SER A 7 34.34 41.88 -15.04
CA SER A 7 34.30 41.97 -13.57
C SER A 7 32.88 41.89 -13.01
N SER A 8 31.86 42.30 -13.78
CA SER A 8 30.47 42.32 -13.32
C SER A 8 29.80 40.93 -13.40
N ILE A 9 30.29 40.04 -14.27
CA ILE A 9 29.76 38.67 -14.41
C ILE A 9 30.30 37.75 -13.30
N PHE A 10 31.55 37.97 -12.86
CA PHE A 10 32.17 37.13 -11.83
C PHE A 10 31.56 37.34 -10.43
N CYS A 11 31.11 38.55 -10.11
CA CYS A 11 30.44 38.85 -8.83
C CYS A 11 29.02 38.27 -8.73
N ILE A 12 28.31 38.11 -9.87
CA ILE A 12 26.96 37.53 -9.88
C ILE A 12 27.01 36.01 -9.67
N LEU A 13 28.04 35.32 -10.17
CA LEU A 13 28.19 33.87 -9.96
C LEU A 13 28.48 33.49 -8.50
N LEU A 14 29.17 34.34 -7.73
CA LEU A 14 29.50 34.07 -6.33
C LEU A 14 28.31 34.23 -5.36
N LEU A 15 27.31 35.05 -5.72
CA LEU A 15 26.10 35.26 -4.92
C LEU A 15 25.08 34.12 -5.02
N VAL A 16 25.12 33.32 -6.11
CA VAL A 16 24.20 32.19 -6.30
C VAL A 16 24.61 30.96 -5.47
N PHE A 17 25.88 30.85 -5.05
CA PHE A 17 26.36 29.71 -4.25
C PHE A 17 26.26 29.88 -2.73
N SER A 18 25.90 31.06 -2.22
CA SER A 18 25.83 31.31 -0.76
C SER A 18 24.44 31.12 -0.15
N GLY A 19 23.46 30.61 -0.90
CA GLY A 19 22.06 30.56 -0.49
C GLY A 19 21.43 29.17 -0.53
N CYS A 20 21.98 28.20 0.21
CA CYS A 20 21.27 27.02 0.72
C CYS A 20 22.15 26.30 1.76
N GLN A 21 22.47 26.97 2.87
CA GLN A 21 22.74 26.22 4.10
C GLN A 21 21.41 25.83 4.71
N THR A 22 20.83 24.73 4.26
CA THR A 22 19.90 24.01 5.12
C THR A 22 20.75 23.41 6.24
N ASN A 23 20.78 24.08 7.38
CA ASN A 23 21.07 23.41 8.65
C ASN A 23 19.97 22.36 8.82
N VAL A 24 20.12 21.22 8.14
CA VAL A 24 19.41 20.01 8.50
C VAL A 24 20.12 19.59 9.77
N GLU A 25 19.58 20.00 10.92
CA GLU A 25 19.76 19.21 12.12
C GLU A 25 19.50 17.77 11.66
N GLN A 26 20.56 16.96 11.69
CA GLN A 26 20.43 15.54 11.57
C GLN A 26 19.64 15.15 12.82
N SER A 27 18.31 15.21 12.69
CA SER A 27 17.41 14.50 13.57
C SER A 27 17.98 13.11 13.59
N ASN A 28 18.53 12.75 14.74
CA ASN A 28 18.77 11.38 15.10
C ASN A 28 17.61 10.58 14.49
N PRO A 29 17.82 9.48 13.76
CA PRO A 29 16.73 8.55 13.59
C PRO A 29 16.47 8.05 15.02
N GLY A 30 15.69 8.83 15.79
CA GLY A 30 14.87 8.31 16.85
C GLY A 30 14.18 7.17 16.16
N VAL A 31 14.53 5.96 16.61
CA VAL A 31 13.95 4.70 16.17
C VAL A 31 12.50 5.03 15.92
N GLY A 32 12.17 5.18 14.64
CA GLY A 32 10.84 5.58 14.26
C GLY A 32 10.00 4.47 14.83
N ASP A 33 9.11 4.83 15.74
CA ASP A 33 7.93 4.02 15.96
C ASP A 33 7.29 4.02 14.57
N THR A 34 7.67 3.05 13.74
CA THR A 34 7.04 2.82 12.45
C THR A 34 5.65 2.41 12.85
N ASP A 35 4.76 3.40 12.92
CA ASP A 35 3.37 3.23 13.30
C ASP A 35 2.80 2.22 12.31
N THR A 36 2.81 0.95 12.72
CA THR A 36 2.47 -0.17 11.88
C THR A 36 0.99 -0.01 11.54
N LYS A 37 0.70 0.28 10.28
CA LYS A 37 -0.67 0.47 9.84
C LYS A 37 -1.32 -0.91 9.74
N VAL A 38 -2.40 -1.13 10.47
CA VAL A 38 -3.14 -2.39 10.48
C VAL A 38 -4.49 -2.20 9.79
N ALA A 39 -4.85 -3.10 8.87
CA ALA A 39 -6.16 -3.17 8.25
C ALA A 39 -6.84 -4.50 8.63
N VAL A 40 -7.97 -4.40 9.34
CA VAL A 40 -8.83 -5.55 9.66
C VAL A 40 -10.05 -5.50 8.74
N ILE A 41 -10.20 -6.54 7.91
CA ILE A 41 -11.22 -6.60 6.88
C ILE A 41 -12.21 -7.71 7.24
N SER A 42 -13.43 -7.32 7.61
CA SER A 42 -14.49 -8.29 7.92
C SER A 42 -15.29 -8.64 6.66
N LEU A 43 -15.20 -9.90 6.23
CA LEU A 43 -16.02 -10.43 5.15
C LEU A 43 -17.29 -11.04 5.75
N THR A 44 -18.42 -10.37 5.58
CA THR A 44 -19.72 -10.80 6.16
C THR A 44 -20.67 -11.45 5.16
N SER A 45 -20.47 -11.16 3.86
CA SER A 45 -21.33 -11.62 2.78
C SER A 45 -21.01 -13.04 2.35
N ASP A 46 -22.04 -13.76 1.89
CA ASP A 46 -21.87 -15.07 1.27
C ASP A 46 -21.33 -14.91 -0.16
N PRO A 47 -20.26 -15.60 -0.56
CA PRO A 47 -19.67 -15.50 -1.90
C PRO A 47 -20.58 -15.94 -3.04
N LEU A 48 -21.60 -16.79 -2.80
CA LEU A 48 -22.54 -17.21 -3.84
C LEU A 48 -23.75 -16.27 -3.96
N THR A 49 -24.11 -15.59 -2.87
CA THR A 49 -25.25 -14.67 -2.82
C THR A 49 -24.85 -13.23 -3.20
N ASP A 50 -23.69 -12.77 -2.74
CA ASP A 50 -23.16 -11.43 -3.00
C ASP A 50 -21.64 -11.50 -3.33
N PRO A 51 -21.30 -12.05 -4.51
CA PRO A 51 -19.92 -12.23 -4.93
C PRO A 51 -19.16 -10.91 -5.14
N GLN A 52 -19.88 -9.83 -5.45
CA GLN A 52 -19.28 -8.53 -5.66
C GLN A 52 -18.70 -7.97 -4.36
N SER A 53 -19.47 -8.01 -3.27
CA SER A 53 -19.01 -7.54 -1.96
C SER A 53 -17.79 -8.32 -1.49
N VAL A 54 -17.82 -9.64 -1.61
CA VAL A 54 -16.69 -10.51 -1.24
C VAL A 54 -15.46 -10.19 -2.09
N ASN A 55 -15.61 -10.10 -3.42
CA ASN A 55 -14.50 -9.76 -4.31
C ASN A 55 -13.91 -8.38 -3.99
N MET A 56 -14.74 -7.38 -3.68
CA MET A 56 -14.26 -6.05 -3.31
C MET A 56 -13.45 -6.06 -2.01
N GLY A 57 -13.86 -6.86 -1.01
CA GLY A 57 -13.10 -7.03 0.23
C GLY A 57 -11.73 -7.67 -0.01
N LEU A 58 -11.65 -8.67 -0.89
CA LEU A 58 -10.37 -9.31 -1.27
C LEU A 58 -9.45 -8.35 -2.04
N ILE A 59 -10.00 -7.57 -2.97
CA ILE A 59 -9.24 -6.56 -3.71
C ILE A 59 -8.73 -5.46 -2.79
N PHE A 60 -9.57 -4.99 -1.87
CA PHE A 60 -9.18 -3.99 -0.87
C PHE A 60 -8.05 -4.49 0.04
N ALA A 61 -8.11 -5.76 0.47
CA ALA A 61 -7.00 -6.39 1.21
C ALA A 61 -5.69 -6.37 0.41
N GLY A 62 -5.77 -6.62 -0.90
CA GLY A 62 -4.62 -6.53 -1.80
C GLY A 62 -4.01 -5.12 -1.83
N PHE A 63 -4.85 -4.09 -1.94
CA PHE A 63 -4.38 -2.70 -1.90
C PHE A 63 -3.79 -2.31 -0.55
N CYS A 64 -4.36 -2.76 0.57
CA CYS A 64 -3.78 -2.52 1.89
C CYS A 64 -2.36 -3.11 1.98
N LEU A 65 -2.15 -4.34 1.48
CA LEU A 65 -0.82 -4.94 1.40
C LEU A 65 0.12 -4.15 0.47
N ASP A 66 -0.37 -3.64 -0.66
CA ASP A 66 0.43 -2.81 -1.58
C ASP A 66 0.91 -1.50 -0.92
N GLU A 67 0.09 -0.95 -0.02
CA GLU A 67 0.37 0.27 0.74
C GLU A 67 1.16 0.01 2.05
N GLY A 68 1.60 -1.22 2.28
CA GLY A 68 2.45 -1.60 3.42
C GLY A 68 1.70 -1.77 4.75
N TYR A 69 0.40 -2.06 4.72
CA TYR A 69 -0.36 -2.41 5.93
C TYR A 69 -0.11 -3.87 6.33
N GLU A 70 -0.12 -4.14 7.63
CA GLU A 70 -0.44 -5.48 8.14
C GLU A 70 -1.94 -5.74 7.92
N VAL A 71 -2.29 -6.88 7.33
CA VAL A 71 -3.67 -7.17 6.94
C VAL A 71 -4.16 -8.44 7.61
N ALA A 72 -5.32 -8.35 8.26
CA ALA A 72 -6.06 -9.49 8.79
C ALA A 72 -7.46 -9.54 8.15
N ILE A 73 -7.79 -10.68 7.54
CA ILE A 73 -9.11 -10.95 6.96
C ILE A 73 -9.90 -11.80 7.94
N PHE A 74 -10.98 -11.25 8.46
CA PHE A 74 -11.86 -11.96 9.38
C PHE A 74 -13.12 -12.42 8.67
N PHE A 75 -13.26 -13.73 8.46
CA PHE A 75 -14.46 -14.33 7.92
C PHE A 75 -15.56 -14.36 8.99
N ASN A 76 -16.63 -13.61 8.77
CA ASN A 76 -17.70 -13.44 9.73
C ASN A 76 -19.06 -13.73 9.09
N VAL A 77 -20.07 -14.02 9.92
CA VAL A 77 -21.47 -14.23 9.49
C VAL A 77 -21.55 -15.25 8.36
N LYS A 78 -21.73 -14.82 7.09
CA LYS A 78 -21.80 -15.71 5.93
C LYS A 78 -20.51 -15.80 5.13
N GLY A 79 -19.51 -14.95 5.39
CA GLY A 79 -18.21 -15.01 4.74
C GLY A 79 -17.38 -16.25 5.12
N VAL A 80 -17.77 -16.93 6.21
CA VAL A 80 -17.16 -18.19 6.67
C VAL A 80 -17.27 -19.33 5.66
N THR A 81 -18.14 -19.22 4.64
CA THR A 81 -18.28 -20.24 3.59
C THR A 81 -17.21 -20.14 2.50
N LEU A 82 -16.44 -19.05 2.45
CA LEU A 82 -15.38 -18.89 1.46
C LEU A 82 -14.13 -19.76 1.73
N PRO A 83 -13.55 -19.82 2.96
CA PRO A 83 -12.32 -20.56 3.21
C PRO A 83 -12.51 -22.09 3.38
N ILE A 84 -13.73 -22.62 3.26
CA ILE A 84 -13.99 -24.06 3.45
C ILE A 84 -13.61 -24.87 2.22
N THR A 85 -13.22 -26.14 2.42
CA THR A 85 -12.76 -27.05 1.35
C THR A 85 -13.82 -27.40 0.32
N SER A 86 -15.11 -27.25 0.65
CA SER A 86 -16.23 -27.54 -0.25
C SER A 86 -16.60 -26.37 -1.16
N PHE A 87 -16.01 -25.18 -0.97
CA PHE A 87 -16.24 -24.07 -1.88
C PHE A 87 -15.58 -24.35 -3.24
N ASP A 88 -16.28 -24.01 -4.33
CA ASP A 88 -15.77 -24.26 -5.68
C ASP A 88 -14.49 -23.42 -5.93
N ALA A 89 -13.37 -24.12 -6.06
CA ALA A 89 -12.06 -23.51 -6.26
C ALA A 89 -11.95 -22.72 -7.58
N THR A 90 -12.86 -22.95 -8.52
CA THR A 90 -12.91 -22.26 -9.81
C THR A 90 -13.88 -21.08 -9.83
N TYR A 91 -14.68 -20.88 -8.78
CA TYR A 91 -15.65 -19.80 -8.72
C TYR A 91 -14.97 -18.44 -8.72
N LYS A 92 -15.39 -17.59 -9.66
CA LYS A 92 -14.88 -16.23 -9.85
C LYS A 92 -16.01 -15.22 -10.01
N TYR A 93 -15.78 -13.99 -9.55
CA TYR A 93 -16.63 -12.86 -9.89
C TYR A 93 -16.16 -12.26 -11.22
N GLN A 94 -16.98 -12.33 -12.27
CA GLN A 94 -16.68 -11.78 -13.60
C GLN A 94 -15.30 -12.25 -14.14
N GLU A 95 -14.44 -11.32 -14.53
CA GLU A 95 -13.10 -11.59 -15.07
C GLU A 95 -11.97 -11.56 -14.02
N HIS A 96 -12.31 -11.52 -12.73
CA HIS A 96 -11.32 -11.67 -11.67
C HIS A 96 -10.81 -13.10 -11.57
N ALA A 97 -9.66 -13.28 -10.90
CA ALA A 97 -9.18 -14.61 -10.53
C ALA A 97 -10.20 -15.33 -9.62
N PRO A 98 -10.21 -16.68 -9.59
CA PRO A 98 -11.01 -17.43 -8.64
C PRO A 98 -10.81 -16.96 -7.19
N MET A 99 -11.87 -16.87 -6.41
CA MET A 99 -11.81 -16.27 -5.07
C MET A 99 -10.87 -17.04 -4.12
N ILE A 100 -10.79 -18.36 -4.26
CA ILE A 100 -9.80 -19.19 -3.54
C ILE A 100 -8.38 -18.83 -3.94
N GLN A 101 -8.12 -18.61 -5.23
CA GLN A 101 -6.81 -18.17 -5.70
C GLN A 101 -6.45 -16.76 -5.18
N GLN A 102 -7.43 -15.85 -5.12
CA GLN A 102 -7.24 -14.53 -4.52
C GLN A 102 -6.86 -14.64 -3.04
N LEU A 103 -7.58 -15.46 -2.25
CA LEU A 103 -7.25 -15.71 -0.84
C LEU A 103 -5.86 -16.31 -0.65
N GLN A 104 -5.51 -17.32 -1.45
CA GLN A 104 -4.18 -17.94 -1.41
C GLN A 104 -3.08 -16.92 -1.74
N THR A 105 -3.33 -16.05 -2.72
CA THR A 105 -2.41 -14.97 -3.09
C THR A 105 -2.24 -14.00 -1.92
N LEU A 106 -3.32 -13.55 -1.29
CA LEU A 106 -3.27 -12.65 -0.12
C LEU A 106 -2.50 -13.29 1.04
N LYS A 107 -2.77 -14.56 1.36
CA LYS A 107 -2.03 -15.31 2.37
C LYS A 107 -0.54 -15.40 2.06
N SER A 108 -0.18 -15.69 0.81
CA SER A 108 1.22 -15.77 0.36
C SER A 108 1.95 -14.43 0.45
N ARG A 109 1.21 -13.32 0.41
CA ARG A 109 1.71 -11.95 0.54
C ARG A 109 1.76 -11.46 1.99
N GLY A 110 1.37 -12.29 2.97
CA GLY A 110 1.46 -11.97 4.39
C GLY A 110 0.15 -11.57 5.06
N ALA A 111 -1.01 -11.66 4.39
CA ALA A 111 -2.29 -11.49 5.07
C ALA A 111 -2.58 -12.65 6.03
N GLU A 112 -3.06 -12.32 7.23
CA GLU A 112 -3.65 -13.27 8.17
C GLU A 112 -5.10 -13.57 7.77
N LEU A 113 -5.50 -14.85 7.83
CA LEU A 113 -6.81 -15.36 7.39
C LEU A 113 -7.49 -16.15 8.52
#